data_AF-A0A3D4X449-F1
#
_entry.id   AF-A0A3D4X449-F1
#
_cell.length_a   1.000
_cell.length_b   1.000
_cell.length_c   1.000
_cell.angle_alpha   90.00
_cell.angle_beta   90.00
_cell.angle_gamma   90.00
#
_symmetry.space_group_name_H-M   'P 1'
#
loop_
_entity.id
_entity.type
_entity.pdbx_description
1 polymer ?
#
loop_
_entity_poly.entity_id
_entity_poly.type
_entity_poly.pdbx_seq_one_letter_code
_entity_poly.pdbx_strand_id
1 'polypeptide(L)'
;MARVRAPELKGRGWLNTGGKELSIVELRGKIVLLDFWTFCCINCLHVLDELRPLEEKYGDVLIVIGVHSPKFEHEKDPEALAAAVERYGVEHPVLDDPELHTWTQYAAKAWPTLSVVDPEGYVVASMAGEGHAEGLRRMIDELIAIHEAKSTLHRGDGPFVPPPSADTLLRFPGKALPLPDGRLLVSDSARHQLAVLSADLSTVEQRIGSGMRGRTDGAAKQASLSEPQGLCLLPPNVAGTVGYDVVVADTVNHLLRGLRLATGETVTIAGTGRQWRSTVDDHAHDARSMDLSSPWDVAWYQGKIIIAMAGTHTLWWFDPVKRTVGVYAGTTVEALRDGPLPDVWLA
;
A
#
# COMPACT_ATOMS: atom_id res chain seq x y z
N MET A 1 16.68 -26.57 18.56
CA MET A 1 15.26 -26.51 18.17
C MET A 1 15.01 -27.56 17.11
N ALA A 2 13.87 -28.24 17.11
CA ALA A 2 13.53 -29.18 16.05
C ALA A 2 13.34 -28.40 14.73
N ARG A 3 13.99 -28.83 13.63
CA ARG A 3 13.80 -28.22 12.32
C ARG A 3 12.42 -28.61 11.78
N VAL A 4 11.59 -27.65 11.43
CA VAL A 4 10.24 -27.88 10.89
C VAL A 4 10.30 -27.75 9.37
N ARG A 5 9.89 -28.80 8.66
CA ARG A 5 9.75 -28.75 7.19
C ARG A 5 8.60 -27.82 6.84
N ALA A 6 8.79 -26.96 5.83
CA ALA A 6 7.70 -26.15 5.31
C ALA A 6 6.58 -27.06 4.76
N PRO A 7 5.33 -26.91 5.23
CA PRO A 7 4.19 -27.58 4.62
C PRO A 7 4.04 -27.21 3.15
N GLU A 8 3.53 -28.14 2.33
CA GLU A 8 3.21 -27.84 0.94
C GLU A 8 2.13 -26.78 0.82
N LEU A 9 2.21 -26.00 -0.27
CA LEU A 9 1.31 -24.90 -0.56
C LEU A 9 0.07 -25.43 -1.29
N LYS A 10 -1.11 -25.25 -0.71
CA LYS A 10 -2.39 -25.67 -1.31
C LYS A 10 -3.42 -24.56 -1.24
N GLY A 11 -4.13 -24.38 -2.33
CA GLY A 11 -5.19 -23.40 -2.49
C GLY A 11 -5.98 -23.67 -3.77
N ARG A 12 -6.90 -22.78 -4.10
CA ARG A 12 -7.74 -22.87 -5.30
C ARG A 12 -6.94 -22.72 -6.60
N GLY A 13 -5.90 -21.90 -6.59
CA GLY A 13 -5.09 -21.63 -7.77
C GLY A 13 -3.99 -20.59 -7.53
N TRP A 14 -3.25 -20.28 -8.59
CA TRP A 14 -2.13 -19.35 -8.58
C TRP A 14 -2.36 -18.19 -9.54
N LEU A 15 -1.99 -16.99 -9.12
CA LEU A 15 -1.83 -15.82 -9.97
C LEU A 15 -0.34 -15.51 -10.14
N ASN A 16 0.00 -14.81 -11.21
CA ASN A 16 1.37 -14.39 -11.54
C ASN A 16 2.39 -15.53 -11.72
N THR A 17 1.94 -16.71 -12.15
CA THR A 17 2.81 -17.88 -12.42
C THR A 17 2.67 -18.43 -13.85
N GLY A 18 1.92 -17.74 -14.72
CA GLY A 18 1.62 -18.23 -16.08
C GLY A 18 0.80 -19.53 -16.10
N GLY A 19 0.02 -19.78 -15.05
CA GLY A 19 -0.78 -21.00 -14.88
C GLY A 19 -0.03 -22.18 -14.28
N LYS A 20 1.25 -22.00 -13.88
CA LYS A 20 2.02 -23.04 -13.20
C LYS A 20 1.65 -23.12 -11.73
N GLU A 21 1.40 -24.33 -11.22
CA GLU A 21 1.33 -24.60 -9.79
C GLU A 21 2.75 -24.70 -9.20
N LEU A 22 2.97 -24.04 -8.05
CA LEU A 22 4.26 -24.06 -7.36
C LEU A 22 4.22 -25.02 -6.15
N SER A 23 5.34 -25.68 -5.88
CA SER A 23 5.52 -26.55 -4.69
C SER A 23 6.78 -26.16 -3.91
N ILE A 24 6.80 -26.44 -2.61
CA ILE A 24 7.99 -26.13 -1.77
C ILE A 24 9.22 -26.89 -2.25
N VAL A 25 9.05 -28.10 -2.78
CA VAL A 25 10.15 -28.91 -3.32
C VAL A 25 10.80 -28.24 -4.52
N GLU A 26 10.01 -27.68 -5.44
CA GLU A 26 10.54 -26.98 -6.62
C GLU A 26 11.25 -25.67 -6.28
N LEU A 27 10.88 -25.04 -5.16
CA LEU A 27 11.47 -23.79 -4.70
C LEU A 27 12.76 -23.99 -3.87
N ARG A 28 13.17 -25.24 -3.61
CA ARG A 28 14.44 -25.52 -2.92
C ARG A 28 15.61 -24.92 -3.67
N GLY A 29 16.59 -24.44 -2.91
CA GLY A 29 17.67 -23.61 -3.42
C GLY A 29 17.41 -22.12 -3.28
N LYS A 30 16.18 -21.69 -2.99
CA LYS A 30 15.82 -20.28 -2.80
C LYS A 30 15.36 -20.03 -1.38
N ILE A 31 15.55 -18.81 -0.91
CA ILE A 31 14.85 -18.34 0.28
C ILE A 31 13.42 -18.03 -0.14
N VAL A 32 12.43 -18.61 0.53
CA VAL A 32 11.01 -18.33 0.25
C VAL A 32 10.42 -17.53 1.40
N LEU A 33 9.82 -16.40 1.08
CA LEU A 33 9.07 -15.58 2.02
C LEU A 33 7.58 -15.70 1.70
N LEU A 34 6.83 -16.35 2.58
CA LEU A 34 5.38 -16.43 2.49
C LEU A 34 4.78 -15.23 3.22
N ASP A 35 4.02 -14.41 2.50
CA ASP A 35 3.22 -13.31 3.05
C ASP A 35 1.76 -13.72 3.11
N PHE A 36 1.26 -14.02 4.31
CA PHE A 36 -0.14 -14.33 4.55
C PHE A 36 -0.93 -13.03 4.66
N TRP A 37 -1.68 -12.71 3.60
CA TRP A 37 -2.27 -11.38 3.40
C TRP A 37 -3.74 -11.45 2.98
N THR A 38 -4.42 -10.32 3.08
CA THR A 38 -5.79 -10.12 2.61
C THR A 38 -5.90 -8.70 2.07
N PHE A 39 -6.62 -8.51 0.97
CA PHE A 39 -6.51 -7.27 0.18
C PHE A 39 -7.30 -6.07 0.72
N CYS A 40 -8.12 -6.27 1.75
CA CYS A 40 -8.81 -5.20 2.47
C CYS A 40 -8.03 -4.68 3.70
N CYS A 41 -6.94 -5.34 4.10
CA CYS A 41 -6.23 -5.00 5.34
C CYS A 41 -5.14 -3.96 5.07
N ILE A 42 -5.25 -2.80 5.71
CA ILE A 42 -4.28 -1.72 5.54
C ILE A 42 -2.86 -2.14 5.95
N ASN A 43 -2.74 -2.97 6.99
CA ASN A 43 -1.44 -3.47 7.44
C ASN A 43 -0.79 -4.41 6.41
N CYS A 44 -1.59 -5.21 5.69
CA CYS A 44 -1.10 -6.01 4.57
C CYS A 44 -0.57 -5.13 3.44
N LEU A 45 -1.27 -4.04 3.11
CA LEU A 45 -0.81 -3.12 2.07
C LEU A 45 0.52 -2.45 2.43
N HIS A 46 0.71 -2.07 3.71
CA HIS A 46 2.00 -1.56 4.17
C HIS A 46 3.12 -2.61 4.04
N VAL A 47 2.83 -3.88 4.33
CA VAL A 47 3.80 -4.96 4.14
C VAL A 47 4.15 -5.15 2.66
N LEU A 48 3.19 -5.06 1.74
CA LEU A 48 3.52 -5.11 0.30
C LEU A 48 4.58 -4.05 -0.06
N ASP A 49 4.44 -2.81 0.43
CA ASP A 49 5.42 -1.75 0.19
C ASP A 49 6.76 -1.96 0.91
N GLU A 50 6.77 -2.63 2.08
CA GLU A 50 7.98 -3.07 2.77
C GLU A 50 8.73 -4.17 1.99
N LEU A 51 8.01 -5.03 1.25
CA LEU A 51 8.58 -6.17 0.52
C LEU A 51 9.19 -5.78 -0.83
N ARG A 52 8.66 -4.77 -1.53
CA ARG A 52 9.16 -4.36 -2.87
C ARG A 52 10.69 -4.14 -2.92
N PRO A 53 11.31 -3.37 -1.98
CA PRO A 53 12.75 -3.17 -2.02
C PRO A 53 13.55 -4.45 -1.72
N LEU A 54 12.96 -5.41 -0.99
CA LEU A 54 13.58 -6.71 -0.74
C LEU A 54 13.52 -7.59 -1.99
N GLU A 55 12.38 -7.60 -2.69
CA GLU A 55 12.23 -8.29 -3.97
C GLU A 55 13.20 -7.76 -5.02
N GLU A 56 13.33 -6.43 -5.14
CA GLU A 56 14.28 -5.80 -6.06
C GLU A 56 15.73 -6.17 -5.70
N LYS A 57 16.10 -6.09 -4.42
CA LYS A 57 17.48 -6.34 -3.97
C LYS A 57 17.89 -7.81 -4.04
N TYR A 58 16.97 -8.72 -3.72
CA TYR A 58 17.27 -10.14 -3.49
C TYR A 58 16.58 -11.07 -4.50
N GLY A 59 15.93 -10.57 -5.54
CA GLY A 59 15.14 -11.39 -6.47
C GLY A 59 15.90 -12.53 -7.14
N ASP A 60 17.24 -12.47 -7.17
CA ASP A 60 18.07 -13.57 -7.67
C ASP A 60 18.20 -14.74 -6.69
N VAL A 61 17.75 -14.62 -5.44
CA VAL A 61 17.82 -15.66 -4.38
C VAL A 61 16.56 -15.78 -3.53
N LEU A 62 15.73 -14.73 -3.49
CA LEU A 62 14.49 -14.63 -2.74
C LEU A 62 13.30 -14.82 -3.68
N ILE A 63 12.31 -15.59 -3.21
CA ILE A 63 10.99 -15.68 -3.83
C ILE A 63 9.96 -15.28 -2.78
N VAL A 64 9.28 -14.17 -3.00
CA VAL A 64 8.10 -13.79 -2.22
C VAL A 64 6.88 -14.52 -2.79
N ILE A 65 6.00 -15.03 -1.93
CA ILE A 65 4.71 -15.61 -2.31
C ILE A 65 3.64 -15.01 -1.42
N GLY A 66 2.70 -14.29 -2.03
CA GLY A 66 1.52 -13.82 -1.35
C GLY A 66 0.52 -14.97 -1.17
N VAL A 67 0.35 -15.48 0.04
CA VAL A 67 -0.71 -16.42 0.38
C VAL A 67 -1.95 -15.61 0.74
N HIS A 68 -2.84 -15.43 -0.23
CA HIS A 68 -4.07 -14.69 -0.04
C HIS A 68 -5.07 -15.52 0.77
N SER A 69 -5.31 -15.10 2.01
CA SER A 69 -6.17 -15.76 2.98
C SER A 69 -7.27 -14.79 3.41
N PRO A 70 -8.50 -14.91 2.88
CA PRO A 70 -9.51 -13.87 2.97
C PRO A 70 -10.06 -13.65 4.39
N LYS A 71 -10.24 -12.38 4.78
CA LYS A 71 -10.94 -11.98 6.02
C LYS A 71 -12.46 -11.88 5.81
N PHE A 72 -12.90 -11.45 4.63
CA PHE A 72 -14.31 -11.24 4.27
C PHE A 72 -14.77 -12.10 3.10
N GLU A 73 -16.08 -12.33 2.99
CA GLU A 73 -16.67 -13.14 1.91
C GLU A 73 -16.37 -12.60 0.51
N HIS A 74 -16.34 -11.27 0.32
CA HIS A 74 -15.99 -10.67 -0.97
C HIS A 74 -14.57 -11.03 -1.40
N GLU A 75 -13.65 -11.23 -0.45
CA GLU A 75 -12.26 -11.56 -0.75
C GLU A 75 -12.09 -13.00 -1.26
N LYS A 76 -13.09 -13.87 -1.07
CA LYS A 76 -13.08 -15.23 -1.65
C LYS A 76 -13.37 -15.24 -3.15
N ASP A 77 -13.85 -14.13 -3.72
CA ASP A 77 -14.12 -14.02 -5.16
C ASP A 77 -12.79 -13.96 -5.94
N PRO A 78 -12.52 -14.91 -6.85
CA PRO A 78 -11.26 -14.94 -7.61
C PRO A 78 -11.10 -13.73 -8.53
N GLU A 79 -12.19 -13.14 -9.04
CA GLU A 79 -12.11 -11.93 -9.87
C GLU A 79 -11.74 -10.71 -9.03
N ALA A 80 -12.28 -10.62 -7.81
CA ALA A 80 -11.92 -9.57 -6.86
C ALA A 80 -10.45 -9.67 -6.43
N LEU A 81 -9.95 -10.89 -6.19
CA LEU A 81 -8.54 -11.13 -5.91
C LEU A 81 -7.65 -10.71 -7.08
N ALA A 82 -7.97 -11.13 -8.31
CA ALA A 82 -7.20 -10.75 -9.50
C ALA A 82 -7.16 -9.23 -9.69
N ALA A 83 -8.30 -8.56 -9.49
CA ALA A 83 -8.40 -7.10 -9.54
C ALA A 83 -7.58 -6.43 -8.42
N ALA A 84 -7.51 -7.01 -7.23
CA ALA A 84 -6.71 -6.49 -6.12
C ALA A 84 -5.19 -6.65 -6.36
N VAL A 85 -4.77 -7.81 -6.85
CA VAL A 85 -3.37 -8.09 -7.26
C VAL A 85 -2.92 -7.06 -8.30
N GLU A 86 -3.77 -6.76 -9.29
CA GLU A 86 -3.47 -5.72 -10.27
C GLU A 86 -3.46 -4.32 -9.64
N ARG A 87 -4.49 -3.97 -8.85
CA ARG A 87 -4.66 -2.64 -8.24
C ARG A 87 -3.45 -2.22 -7.42
N TYR A 88 -2.97 -3.13 -6.57
CA TYR A 88 -1.84 -2.87 -5.70
C TYR A 88 -0.50 -3.17 -6.38
N GLY A 89 -0.49 -3.61 -7.64
CA GLY A 89 0.74 -3.93 -8.37
C GLY A 89 1.59 -4.97 -7.65
N VAL A 90 0.98 -6.10 -7.29
CA VAL A 90 1.68 -7.22 -6.66
C VAL A 90 2.49 -7.95 -7.73
N GLU A 91 3.82 -7.86 -7.63
CA GLU A 91 4.79 -8.36 -8.64
C GLU A 91 5.47 -9.68 -8.23
N HIS A 92 4.78 -10.47 -7.40
CA HIS A 92 5.19 -11.81 -7.01
C HIS A 92 4.06 -12.83 -7.20
N PRO A 93 4.36 -14.15 -7.21
CA PRO A 93 3.35 -15.20 -7.21
C PRO A 93 2.35 -15.05 -6.06
N VAL A 94 1.07 -15.27 -6.36
CA VAL A 94 0.00 -15.25 -5.36
C VAL A 94 -0.72 -16.58 -5.35
N LEU A 95 -0.77 -17.22 -4.17
CA LEU A 95 -1.60 -18.39 -3.92
C LEU A 95 -2.95 -17.93 -3.37
N ASP A 96 -4.03 -18.38 -4.00
CA ASP A 96 -5.39 -18.13 -3.57
C ASP A 96 -5.84 -19.23 -2.59
N ASP A 97 -5.91 -18.92 -1.28
CA ASP A 97 -6.23 -19.85 -0.19
C ASP A 97 -7.58 -19.51 0.48
N PRO A 98 -8.73 -19.61 -0.23
CA PRO A 98 -10.02 -19.14 0.28
C PRO A 98 -10.57 -19.98 1.44
N GLU A 99 -10.11 -21.23 1.59
CA GLU A 99 -10.47 -22.13 2.70
C GLU A 99 -9.48 -22.09 3.88
N LEU A 100 -8.50 -21.17 3.87
CA LEU A 100 -7.48 -21.00 4.92
C LEU A 100 -6.68 -22.29 5.22
N HIS A 101 -6.45 -23.12 4.19
CA HIS A 101 -5.73 -24.37 4.33
C HIS A 101 -4.24 -24.11 4.61
N THR A 102 -3.58 -23.37 3.71
CA THR A 102 -2.15 -23.05 3.86
C THR A 102 -1.93 -22.16 5.07
N TRP A 103 -2.83 -21.20 5.30
CA TRP A 103 -2.89 -20.40 6.53
C TRP A 103 -2.81 -21.27 7.79
N THR A 104 -3.65 -22.30 7.88
CA THR A 104 -3.70 -23.21 9.03
C THR A 104 -2.44 -24.06 9.15
N GLN A 105 -1.90 -24.56 8.04
CA GLN A 105 -0.69 -25.40 8.06
C GLN A 105 0.55 -24.64 8.56
N TYR A 106 0.65 -23.35 8.25
CA TYR A 106 1.73 -22.48 8.74
C TYR A 106 1.42 -21.84 10.10
N ALA A 107 0.28 -22.18 10.70
CA ALA A 107 -0.17 -21.63 11.98
C ALA A 107 -0.17 -20.09 12.01
N ALA A 108 -0.52 -19.45 10.88
CA ALA A 108 -0.73 -18.01 10.80
C ALA A 108 -1.91 -17.61 11.71
N LYS A 109 -1.81 -16.45 12.38
CA LYS A 109 -2.78 -16.01 13.39
C LYS A 109 -3.19 -14.55 13.26
N ALA A 110 -2.55 -13.79 12.38
CA ALA A 110 -2.79 -12.38 12.18
C ALA A 110 -2.55 -12.01 10.72
N TRP A 111 -3.27 -11.00 10.23
CA TRP A 111 -2.97 -10.37 8.97
C TRP A 111 -2.13 -9.11 9.21
N PRO A 112 -0.97 -8.94 8.55
CA PRO A 112 -0.22 -9.96 7.83
C PRO A 112 0.52 -10.94 8.78
N THR A 113 0.91 -12.09 8.27
CA THR A 113 1.92 -12.97 8.89
C THR A 113 2.97 -13.31 7.84
N LEU A 114 4.24 -13.18 8.18
CA LEU A 114 5.37 -13.49 7.31
C LEU A 114 6.06 -14.77 7.78
N SER A 115 6.27 -15.74 6.90
CA SER A 115 7.03 -16.97 7.20
C SER A 115 8.21 -17.13 6.26
N VAL A 116 9.40 -17.34 6.82
CA VAL A 116 10.64 -17.50 6.06
C VAL A 116 11.02 -18.97 6.00
N VAL A 117 11.23 -19.47 4.79
CA VAL A 117 11.70 -20.83 4.50
C VAL A 117 13.10 -20.77 3.92
N ASP A 118 14.01 -21.55 4.48
CA ASP A 118 15.40 -21.65 4.01
C ASP A 118 15.50 -22.42 2.67
N PRO A 119 16.63 -22.30 1.95
CA PRO A 119 16.89 -23.06 0.71
C PRO A 119 16.81 -24.59 0.83
N GLU A 120 16.93 -25.13 2.04
CA GLU A 120 16.79 -26.56 2.28
C GLU A 120 15.30 -26.99 2.45
N GLY A 121 14.36 -26.04 2.56
CA GLY A 121 12.92 -26.25 2.71
C GLY A 121 12.44 -26.33 4.15
N TYR A 122 13.08 -25.60 5.08
CA TYR A 122 12.69 -25.54 6.49
C TYR A 122 12.22 -24.15 6.88
N VAL A 123 11.16 -24.07 7.69
CA VAL A 123 10.71 -22.81 8.27
C VAL A 123 11.72 -22.36 9.33
N VAL A 124 12.29 -21.18 9.15
CA VAL A 124 13.33 -20.61 10.03
C VAL A 124 12.85 -19.40 10.81
N ALA A 125 11.79 -18.74 10.36
CA ALA A 125 11.16 -17.65 11.08
C ALA A 125 9.67 -17.52 10.76
N SER A 126 8.92 -16.95 11.71
CA SER A 126 7.54 -16.51 11.54
C SER A 126 7.34 -15.21 12.32
N MET A 127 6.75 -14.20 11.70
CA MET A 127 6.56 -12.85 12.25
C MET A 127 5.13 -12.40 11.97
N ALA A 128 4.42 -11.90 12.99
CA ALA A 128 3.07 -11.37 12.84
C ALA A 128 3.10 -9.83 12.76
N GLY A 129 2.19 -9.25 11.98
CA GLY A 129 2.06 -7.80 11.80
C GLY A 129 3.05 -7.21 10.80
N GLU A 130 3.02 -5.88 10.68
CA GLU A 130 3.88 -5.08 9.81
C GLU A 130 5.16 -4.61 10.51
N GLY A 131 6.12 -4.06 9.75
CA GLY A 131 7.31 -3.41 10.32
C GLY A 131 8.58 -4.25 10.39
N HIS A 132 8.66 -5.35 9.64
CA HIS A 132 9.74 -6.33 9.76
C HIS A 132 10.83 -6.18 8.70
N ALA A 133 10.72 -5.22 7.77
CA ALA A 133 11.63 -5.05 6.61
C ALA A 133 13.13 -5.11 6.96
N GLU A 134 13.57 -4.35 7.98
CA GLU A 134 14.97 -4.33 8.41
C GLU A 134 15.43 -5.67 9.00
N GLY A 135 14.55 -6.34 9.75
CA GLY A 135 14.80 -7.67 10.31
C GLY A 135 14.91 -8.73 9.22
N LEU A 136 13.98 -8.71 8.26
CA LEU A 136 13.99 -9.57 7.07
C LEU A 136 15.28 -9.39 6.27
N ARG A 137 15.71 -8.15 6.02
CA ARG A 137 16.95 -7.87 5.29
C ARG A 137 18.15 -8.57 5.91
N ARG A 138 18.33 -8.41 7.22
CA ARG A 138 19.45 -9.04 7.96
C ARG A 138 19.36 -10.56 7.94
N MET A 139 18.17 -11.11 8.11
CA MET A 139 17.93 -12.55 8.07
C MET A 139 18.22 -13.14 6.68
N ILE A 140 17.80 -12.46 5.62
CA ILE A 140 18.09 -12.87 4.24
C ILE A 140 19.61 -12.85 3.99
N ASP A 141 20.30 -11.78 4.39
CA ASP A 141 21.77 -11.70 4.26
C ASP A 141 22.48 -12.85 5.00
N GLU A 142 22.01 -13.21 6.21
CA GLU A 142 22.53 -14.34 6.99
C GLU A 142 22.26 -15.69 6.31
N LEU A 143 21.02 -15.92 5.83
CA LEU A 143 20.66 -17.15 5.13
C LEU A 143 21.46 -17.32 3.84
N ILE A 144 21.72 -16.24 3.10
CA ILE A 144 22.59 -16.27 1.92
C ILE A 144 23.97 -16.80 2.32
N ALA A 145 24.62 -16.20 3.32
CA ALA A 145 25.96 -16.60 3.74
C ALA A 145 26.01 -18.08 4.20
N ILE A 146 25.01 -18.53 4.97
CA ILE A 146 24.93 -19.92 5.45
C ILE A 146 24.76 -20.89 4.28
N HIS A 147 23.85 -20.61 3.36
CA HIS A 147 23.48 -21.56 2.32
C HIS A 147 24.43 -21.54 1.11
N GLU A 148 25.18 -20.45 0.89
CA GLU A 148 26.34 -20.43 0.00
C GLU A 148 27.47 -21.32 0.53
N ALA A 149 27.82 -21.20 1.82
CA ALA A 149 28.86 -22.04 2.43
C ALA A 149 28.52 -23.53 2.39
N LYS A 150 27.22 -23.87 2.41
CA LYS A 150 26.71 -25.24 2.27
C LYS A 150 26.50 -25.69 0.82
N SER A 151 26.67 -24.81 -0.17
CA SER A 151 26.31 -25.07 -1.58
C SER A 151 24.86 -25.53 -1.78
N THR A 152 23.95 -24.93 -1.01
CA THR A 152 22.50 -25.21 -1.06
C THR A 152 21.68 -24.03 -1.58
N LEU A 153 22.31 -22.89 -1.89
CA LEU A 153 21.67 -21.72 -2.47
C LEU A 153 21.82 -21.73 -4.00
N HIS A 154 20.74 -21.42 -4.71
CA HIS A 154 20.68 -21.29 -6.16
C HIS A 154 20.32 -19.86 -6.54
N ARG A 155 21.14 -19.25 -7.41
CA ARG A 155 20.90 -17.92 -7.98
C ARG A 155 20.20 -18.02 -9.33
N GLY A 156 19.30 -17.08 -9.65
CA GLY A 156 18.57 -17.02 -10.93
C GLY A 156 17.15 -16.47 -10.83
N ASP A 157 16.40 -16.48 -11.92
CA ASP A 157 15.06 -15.88 -11.97
C ASP A 157 14.02 -16.67 -11.15
N GLY A 158 13.02 -15.94 -10.64
CA GLY A 158 11.87 -16.50 -9.94
C GLY A 158 10.74 -16.95 -10.89
N PRO A 159 9.70 -17.59 -10.36
CA PRO A 159 8.57 -18.10 -11.15
C PRO A 159 7.53 -17.02 -11.51
N PHE A 160 7.83 -15.74 -11.28
CA PHE A 160 6.91 -14.64 -11.56
C PHE A 160 6.68 -14.48 -13.07
N VAL A 161 5.41 -14.39 -13.44
CA VAL A 161 4.99 -14.08 -14.80
C VAL A 161 4.01 -12.91 -14.72
N PRO A 162 4.31 -11.74 -15.31
CA PRO A 162 3.45 -10.57 -15.21
C PRO A 162 2.11 -10.82 -15.92
N PRO A 163 1.00 -10.32 -15.37
CA PRO A 163 -0.29 -10.37 -16.04
C PRO A 163 -0.30 -9.47 -17.29
N PRO A 164 -1.19 -9.72 -18.26
CA PRO A 164 -1.35 -8.85 -19.42
C PRO A 164 -1.78 -7.45 -18.98
N SER A 165 -1.16 -6.42 -19.57
CA SER A 165 -1.57 -5.03 -19.33
C SER A 165 -2.87 -4.73 -20.09
N ALA A 166 -3.88 -4.24 -19.39
CA ALA A 166 -5.09 -3.70 -20.02
C ALA A 166 -4.87 -2.21 -20.38
N ASP A 167 -5.24 -1.84 -21.60
CA ASP A 167 -5.32 -0.43 -22.01
C ASP A 167 -6.73 0.10 -21.70
N THR A 168 -6.82 1.00 -20.73
CA THR A 168 -8.08 1.53 -20.20
C THR A 168 -8.00 3.04 -20.03
N LEU A 169 -9.14 3.74 -20.06
CA LEU A 169 -9.16 5.18 -19.82
C LEU A 169 -8.62 5.54 -18.42
N LEU A 170 -9.06 4.79 -17.40
CA LEU A 170 -8.67 4.89 -15.99
C LEU A 170 -8.36 3.48 -15.46
N ARG A 171 -7.49 3.35 -14.46
CA ARG A 171 -7.02 2.09 -13.88
C ARG A 171 -7.13 2.19 -12.37
N PHE A 172 -8.14 1.50 -11.85
CA PHE A 172 -8.54 1.55 -10.44
C PHE A 172 -8.64 2.99 -9.89
N PRO A 173 -9.51 3.84 -10.47
CA PRO A 173 -9.72 5.18 -9.96
C PRO A 173 -10.25 5.12 -8.53
N GLY A 174 -9.61 5.84 -7.61
CA GLY A 174 -9.91 5.77 -6.17
C GLY A 174 -11.00 6.74 -5.74
N LYS A 175 -10.87 8.01 -6.16
CA LYS A 175 -11.79 9.10 -5.84
C LYS A 175 -11.97 10.03 -7.03
N ALA A 176 -13.06 10.78 -7.02
CA ALA A 176 -13.37 11.78 -8.02
C ALA A 176 -13.88 13.06 -7.35
N LEU A 177 -13.46 14.21 -7.89
CA LEU A 177 -13.75 15.55 -7.41
C LEU A 177 -14.33 16.38 -8.56
N PRO A 178 -15.62 16.74 -8.51
CA PRO A 178 -16.21 17.68 -9.47
C PRO A 178 -15.54 19.05 -9.36
N LEU A 179 -15.18 19.64 -10.51
CA LEU A 179 -14.61 20.98 -10.59
C LEU A 179 -15.71 22.01 -10.95
N PRO A 180 -15.55 23.29 -10.57
CA PRO A 180 -16.57 24.32 -10.82
C PRO A 180 -16.86 24.59 -12.30
N ASP A 181 -15.94 24.22 -13.20
CA ASP A 181 -16.06 24.39 -14.65
C ASP A 181 -16.72 23.19 -15.35
N GLY A 182 -17.22 22.22 -14.58
CA GLY A 182 -17.90 21.03 -15.09
C GLY A 182 -16.98 19.84 -15.41
N ARG A 183 -15.65 20.01 -15.27
CA ARG A 183 -14.69 18.91 -15.39
C ARG A 183 -14.67 18.04 -14.14
N LEU A 184 -14.04 16.87 -14.26
CA LEU A 184 -13.87 15.94 -13.15
C LEU A 184 -12.39 15.65 -12.93
N LEU A 185 -11.87 15.93 -11.73
CA LEU A 185 -10.55 15.49 -11.31
C LEU A 185 -10.67 14.10 -10.68
N VAL A 186 -9.93 13.12 -11.19
CA VAL A 186 -9.96 11.73 -10.73
C VAL A 186 -8.58 11.32 -10.25
N SER A 187 -8.49 10.63 -9.11
CA SER A 187 -7.27 9.93 -8.72
C SER A 187 -7.21 8.59 -9.45
N ASP A 188 -6.35 8.51 -10.46
CA ASP A 188 -6.10 7.32 -11.28
C ASP A 188 -5.05 6.45 -10.56
N SER A 189 -5.47 5.83 -9.44
CA SER A 189 -4.58 5.36 -8.38
C SER A 189 -3.52 4.35 -8.86
N ALA A 190 -3.93 3.36 -9.65
CA ALA A 190 -3.01 2.33 -10.17
C ALA A 190 -2.18 2.83 -11.37
N ARG A 191 -2.41 4.05 -11.85
CA ARG A 191 -1.46 4.78 -12.71
C ARG A 191 -0.60 5.76 -11.94
N HIS A 192 -0.75 5.88 -10.63
CA HIS A 192 0.00 6.81 -9.80
C HIS A 192 -0.07 8.26 -10.33
N GLN A 193 -1.26 8.63 -10.80
CA GLN A 193 -1.54 9.89 -11.47
C GLN A 193 -2.90 10.45 -11.07
N LEU A 194 -3.11 11.72 -11.36
CA LEU A 194 -4.43 12.34 -11.42
C LEU A 194 -4.81 12.55 -12.89
N ALA A 195 -6.09 12.39 -13.19
CA ALA A 195 -6.66 12.63 -14.52
C ALA A 195 -7.71 13.73 -14.44
N VAL A 196 -7.63 14.73 -15.32
CA VAL A 196 -8.69 15.71 -15.52
C VAL A 196 -9.52 15.25 -16.71
N LEU A 197 -10.75 14.84 -16.43
CA LEU A 197 -11.73 14.49 -17.45
C LEU A 197 -12.53 15.73 -17.85
N SER A 198 -12.86 15.81 -19.14
CA SER A 198 -13.80 16.79 -19.66
C SER A 198 -15.20 16.56 -19.09
N ALA A 199 -16.12 17.50 -19.32
CA ALA A 199 -17.53 17.38 -18.90
C ALA A 199 -18.26 16.16 -19.53
N ASP A 200 -17.71 15.56 -20.60
CA ASP A 200 -18.25 14.34 -21.20
C ASP A 200 -17.89 13.05 -20.44
N LEU A 201 -17.07 13.15 -19.39
CA LEU A 201 -16.57 12.05 -18.55
C LEU A 201 -15.86 10.91 -19.29
N SER A 202 -15.49 11.11 -20.55
CA SER A 202 -14.85 10.09 -21.40
C SER A 202 -13.55 10.57 -22.05
N THR A 203 -13.34 11.89 -22.13
CA THR A 203 -12.13 12.51 -22.65
C THR A 203 -11.20 12.91 -21.51
N VAL A 204 -9.98 12.33 -21.46
CA VAL A 204 -8.91 12.77 -20.55
C VAL A 204 -8.22 13.99 -21.17
N GLU A 205 -8.42 15.18 -20.60
CA GLU A 205 -7.79 16.42 -21.06
C GLU A 205 -6.34 16.55 -20.59
N GLN A 206 -6.06 16.09 -19.37
CA GLN A 206 -4.75 16.23 -18.75
C GLN A 206 -4.47 15.07 -17.79
N ARG A 207 -3.21 14.63 -17.75
CA ARG A 207 -2.68 13.75 -16.70
C ARG A 207 -1.60 14.49 -15.90
N ILE A 208 -1.63 14.31 -14.59
CA ILE A 208 -0.72 14.93 -13.63
C ILE A 208 -0.07 13.79 -12.82
N GLY A 209 1.26 13.76 -12.78
CA GLY A 209 2.06 12.66 -12.28
C GLY A 209 2.88 12.01 -13.39
N SER A 210 4.07 11.49 -13.06
CA SER A 210 4.97 10.82 -13.99
C SER A 210 4.46 9.46 -14.48
N GLY A 211 3.48 8.88 -13.78
CA GLY A 211 3.02 7.51 -14.02
C GLY A 211 3.81 6.45 -13.24
N MET A 212 4.92 6.85 -12.60
CA MET A 212 5.75 6.00 -11.77
C MET A 212 5.53 6.32 -10.30
N ARG A 213 5.57 5.29 -9.44
CA ARG A 213 5.59 5.47 -7.98
C ARG A 213 6.74 6.38 -7.59
N GLY A 214 6.45 7.33 -6.72
CA GLY A 214 7.45 8.21 -6.14
C GLY A 214 6.81 9.41 -5.46
N ARG A 215 7.62 10.30 -4.91
CA ARG A 215 7.17 11.47 -4.12
C ARG A 215 7.78 12.81 -4.56
N THR A 216 8.33 12.87 -5.76
CA THR A 216 8.91 14.09 -6.34
C THR A 216 7.84 15.16 -6.51
N ASP A 217 8.15 16.39 -6.09
CA ASP A 217 7.37 17.60 -6.33
C ASP A 217 7.72 18.22 -7.69
N GLY A 218 6.85 19.10 -8.20
CA GLY A 218 7.15 19.94 -9.36
C GLY A 218 6.03 20.01 -10.38
N ALA A 219 6.43 20.28 -11.64
CA ALA A 219 5.50 20.43 -12.75
C ALA A 219 4.72 19.14 -13.05
N ALA A 220 3.57 19.28 -13.73
CA ALA A 220 2.60 18.20 -13.92
C ALA A 220 3.16 16.85 -14.38
N LYS A 221 4.15 16.82 -15.28
CA LYS A 221 4.74 15.58 -15.81
C LYS A 221 5.95 15.07 -14.99
N GLN A 222 6.51 15.90 -14.12
CA GLN A 222 7.71 15.60 -13.33
C GLN A 222 7.35 15.14 -11.92
N ALA A 223 6.30 15.71 -11.35
CA ALA A 223 5.79 15.27 -10.06
C ALA A 223 5.46 13.77 -10.14
N SER A 224 5.71 13.04 -9.06
CA SER A 224 5.33 11.63 -8.93
C SER A 224 4.45 11.47 -7.71
N LEU A 225 3.46 10.60 -7.81
CA LEU A 225 2.54 10.21 -6.74
C LEU A 225 2.69 8.70 -6.51
N SER A 226 2.09 8.18 -5.45
CA SER A 226 2.01 6.74 -5.20
C SER A 226 0.62 6.41 -4.68
N GLU A 227 -0.19 5.85 -5.58
CA GLU A 227 -1.60 5.48 -5.33
C GLU A 227 -2.41 6.61 -4.66
N PRO A 228 -2.55 7.78 -5.31
CA PRO A 228 -3.35 8.87 -4.76
C PRO A 228 -4.81 8.43 -4.57
N GLN A 229 -5.45 8.90 -3.50
CA GLN A 229 -6.86 8.62 -3.17
C GLN A 229 -7.64 9.94 -3.03
N GLY A 230 -7.97 10.34 -1.80
CA GLY A 230 -8.76 11.52 -1.45
C GLY A 230 -8.39 12.79 -2.19
N LEU A 231 -9.42 13.55 -2.59
CA LEU A 231 -9.29 14.82 -3.29
C LEU A 231 -10.21 15.86 -2.64
N CYS A 232 -9.68 17.02 -2.28
CA CYS A 232 -10.46 18.10 -1.67
C CYS A 232 -10.15 19.45 -2.31
N LEU A 233 -11.14 20.06 -2.95
CA LEU A 233 -11.06 21.44 -3.44
C LEU A 233 -11.10 22.42 -2.27
N LEU A 234 -10.12 23.33 -2.21
CA LEU A 234 -10.08 24.38 -1.20
C LEU A 234 -11.04 25.53 -1.53
N PRO A 235 -11.60 26.21 -0.51
CA PRO A 235 -12.30 27.46 -0.73
C PRO A 235 -11.40 28.50 -1.44
N PRO A 236 -11.93 29.32 -2.38
CA PRO A 236 -11.11 30.22 -3.20
C PRO A 236 -10.21 31.18 -2.40
N ASN A 237 -10.69 31.68 -1.25
CA ASN A 237 -9.93 32.56 -0.38
C ASN A 237 -8.73 31.84 0.28
N VAL A 238 -8.90 30.56 0.61
CA VAL A 238 -7.84 29.73 1.19
C VAL A 238 -6.85 29.36 0.09
N ALA A 239 -7.33 28.89 -1.06
CA ALA A 239 -6.50 28.55 -2.22
C ALA A 239 -5.60 29.72 -2.64
N GLY A 240 -6.16 30.93 -2.73
CA GLY A 240 -5.40 32.14 -3.04
C GLY A 240 -4.34 32.51 -1.99
N THR A 241 -4.54 32.12 -0.72
CA THR A 241 -3.57 32.36 0.36
C THR A 241 -2.44 31.35 0.32
N VAL A 242 -2.74 30.07 0.04
CA VAL A 242 -1.76 28.97 0.16
C VAL A 242 -1.07 28.62 -1.16
N GLY A 243 -1.61 29.05 -2.29
CA GLY A 243 -1.01 28.93 -3.62
C GLY A 243 -1.27 27.61 -4.35
N TYR A 244 -2.21 26.80 -3.86
CA TYR A 244 -2.69 25.56 -4.48
C TYR A 244 -4.20 25.43 -4.28
N ASP A 245 -4.86 24.69 -5.17
CA ASP A 245 -6.33 24.63 -5.27
C ASP A 245 -6.91 23.37 -4.65
N VAL A 246 -6.21 22.23 -4.78
CA VAL A 246 -6.69 20.91 -4.33
C VAL A 246 -5.69 20.29 -3.37
N VAL A 247 -6.20 19.69 -2.30
CA VAL A 247 -5.44 18.78 -1.44
C VAL A 247 -5.66 17.35 -1.92
N VAL A 248 -4.58 16.62 -2.12
CA VAL A 248 -4.56 15.23 -2.57
C VAL A 248 -3.98 14.38 -1.44
N ALA A 249 -4.70 13.33 -1.08
CA ALA A 249 -4.18 12.28 -0.20
C ALA A 249 -3.33 11.32 -1.05
N ASP A 250 -2.01 11.39 -0.89
CA ASP A 250 -1.04 10.57 -1.62
C ASP A 250 -0.67 9.38 -0.72
N THR A 251 -1.55 8.38 -0.75
CA THR A 251 -1.78 7.42 0.33
C THR A 251 -0.56 6.59 0.64
N VAL A 252 0.03 5.93 -0.37
CA VAL A 252 1.20 5.06 -0.18
C VAL A 252 2.45 5.87 0.14
N ASN A 253 2.54 7.11 -0.33
CA ASN A 253 3.62 7.98 0.10
C ASN A 253 3.44 8.48 1.54
N HIS A 254 2.28 8.30 2.18
CA HIS A 254 1.96 8.90 3.47
C HIS A 254 2.11 10.44 3.48
N LEU A 255 1.65 11.08 2.40
CA LEU A 255 1.76 12.52 2.20
C LEU A 255 0.39 13.14 1.91
N LEU A 256 0.26 14.43 2.22
CA LEU A 256 -0.69 15.30 1.56
C LEU A 256 0.04 16.14 0.52
N ARG A 257 -0.56 16.28 -0.67
CA ARG A 257 -0.02 17.07 -1.77
C ARG A 257 -0.96 18.24 -2.08
N GLY A 258 -0.39 19.42 -2.31
CA GLY A 258 -1.10 20.59 -2.83
C GLY A 258 -0.97 20.63 -4.34
N LEU A 259 -2.10 20.64 -5.05
CA LEU A 259 -2.18 20.69 -6.51
C LEU A 259 -2.70 22.06 -6.96
N ARG A 260 -1.99 22.71 -7.89
CA ARG A 260 -2.48 23.88 -8.61
C ARG A 260 -3.14 23.47 -9.93
N LEU A 261 -4.46 23.60 -10.03
CA LEU A 261 -5.26 23.15 -11.17
C LEU A 261 -4.84 23.81 -12.49
N ALA A 262 -4.49 25.09 -12.47
CA ALA A 262 -4.12 25.84 -13.67
C ALA A 262 -2.83 25.33 -14.36
N THR A 263 -1.95 24.66 -13.62
CA THR A 263 -0.62 24.26 -14.11
C THR A 263 -0.34 22.76 -13.96
N GLY A 264 -1.09 22.08 -13.10
CA GLY A 264 -0.79 20.72 -12.64
C GLY A 264 0.42 20.63 -11.70
N GLU A 265 1.00 21.76 -11.26
CA GLU A 265 2.09 21.77 -10.30
C GLU A 265 1.65 21.14 -8.97
N THR A 266 2.47 20.22 -8.46
CA THR A 266 2.20 19.48 -7.22
C THR A 266 3.34 19.67 -6.22
N VAL A 267 2.99 19.92 -4.96
CA VAL A 267 3.97 20.12 -3.86
C VAL A 267 3.56 19.36 -2.60
N THR A 268 4.50 18.84 -1.84
CA THR A 268 4.22 18.22 -0.53
C THR A 268 3.90 19.27 0.52
N ILE A 269 2.70 19.16 1.11
CA ILE A 269 2.17 20.12 2.10
C ILE A 269 2.05 19.54 3.51
N ALA A 270 1.98 18.21 3.65
CA ALA A 270 2.05 17.51 4.94
C ALA A 270 2.63 16.10 4.77
N GLY A 271 3.19 15.54 5.84
CA GLY A 271 3.84 14.24 5.85
C GLY A 271 5.34 14.31 5.54
N THR A 272 6.10 13.39 6.15
CA THR A 272 7.54 13.20 5.90
C THR A 272 7.83 12.12 4.86
N GLY A 273 6.82 11.35 4.51
CA GLY A 273 6.93 10.15 3.69
C GLY A 273 7.28 8.88 4.45
N ARG A 274 7.30 8.94 5.79
CA ARG A 274 7.37 7.75 6.65
C ARG A 274 6.00 7.49 7.25
N GLN A 275 5.75 6.21 7.53
CA GLN A 275 4.58 5.77 8.25
C GLN A 275 4.66 6.17 9.72
N TRP A 276 3.59 6.79 10.23
CA TRP A 276 3.47 7.13 11.64
C TRP A 276 3.26 5.88 12.50
N ARG A 277 4.07 5.72 13.55
CA ARG A 277 4.03 4.59 14.50
C ARG A 277 4.12 5.04 15.97
N SER A 278 3.67 6.25 16.27
CA SER A 278 3.78 6.84 17.62
C SER A 278 2.50 6.66 18.43
N THR A 279 2.43 7.28 19.60
CA THR A 279 1.20 7.44 20.38
C THR A 279 0.48 8.71 19.99
N VAL A 280 -0.85 8.68 19.99
CA VAL A 280 -1.68 9.87 19.78
C VAL A 280 -1.35 10.91 20.85
N ASP A 281 -1.24 12.17 20.41
CA ASP A 281 -1.23 13.33 21.29
C ASP A 281 -2.17 14.40 20.75
N ASP A 282 -2.52 15.36 21.60
CA ASP A 282 -3.50 16.41 21.31
C ASP A 282 -2.83 17.71 20.82
N HIS A 283 -1.55 17.67 20.44
CA HIS A 283 -0.81 18.85 20.04
C HIS A 283 -0.92 19.14 18.54
N ALA A 284 -0.77 20.42 18.20
CA ALA A 284 -0.54 20.83 16.82
C ALA A 284 0.94 20.62 16.48
N HIS A 285 1.19 19.87 15.41
CA HIS A 285 2.54 19.61 14.89
C HIS A 285 2.78 20.37 13.60
N ASP A 286 4.03 20.71 13.32
CA ASP A 286 4.41 21.18 11.98
C ASP A 286 4.08 20.09 10.94
N ALA A 287 3.29 20.45 9.93
CA ALA A 287 2.70 19.47 9.02
C ALA A 287 3.76 18.72 8.19
N ARG A 288 4.92 19.33 7.93
CA ARG A 288 6.01 18.71 7.14
C ARG A 288 7.00 17.91 7.97
N SER A 289 6.93 18.04 9.29
CA SER A 289 7.78 17.30 10.22
C SER A 289 7.06 16.09 10.81
N MET A 290 5.74 16.01 10.66
CA MET A 290 4.91 14.93 11.19
C MET A 290 4.79 13.77 10.20
N ASP A 291 5.07 12.57 10.66
CA ASP A 291 4.79 11.34 9.91
C ASP A 291 3.26 11.16 9.81
N LEU A 292 2.75 10.71 8.67
CA LEU A 292 1.34 10.34 8.48
C LEU A 292 1.26 8.83 8.22
N SER A 293 0.06 8.25 8.23
CA SER A 293 -0.10 6.81 7.95
C SER A 293 -1.30 6.56 7.05
N SER A 294 -1.02 6.47 5.75
CA SER A 294 -2.01 6.15 4.72
C SER A 294 -3.25 7.05 4.76
N PRO A 295 -3.10 8.37 4.52
CA PRO A 295 -4.25 9.26 4.35
C PRO A 295 -5.07 8.77 3.16
N TRP A 296 -6.34 8.43 3.40
CA TRP A 296 -7.19 7.76 2.42
C TRP A 296 -8.21 8.70 1.79
N ASP A 297 -8.78 9.59 2.60
CA ASP A 297 -9.71 10.62 2.13
C ASP A 297 -9.46 11.95 2.82
N VAL A 298 -9.87 13.04 2.17
CA VAL A 298 -9.73 14.40 2.67
C VAL A 298 -11.00 15.21 2.41
N ALA A 299 -11.44 15.98 3.40
CA ALA A 299 -12.63 16.82 3.30
C ALA A 299 -12.46 18.17 4.00
N TRP A 300 -13.00 19.23 3.42
CA TRP A 300 -13.00 20.55 4.05
C TRP A 300 -14.07 20.62 5.14
N TYR A 301 -13.69 20.99 6.35
CA TYR A 301 -14.60 21.15 7.49
C TYR A 301 -14.08 22.23 8.45
N GLN A 302 -14.94 23.19 8.78
CA GLN A 302 -14.68 24.25 9.77
C GLN A 302 -13.31 24.95 9.64
N GLY A 303 -12.90 25.26 8.41
CA GLY A 303 -11.65 25.99 8.16
C GLY A 303 -10.40 25.12 8.07
N LYS A 304 -10.54 23.80 8.12
CA LYS A 304 -9.46 22.81 8.06
C LYS A 304 -9.79 21.71 7.05
N ILE A 305 -8.78 20.92 6.73
CA ILE A 305 -8.96 19.63 6.05
C ILE A 305 -9.04 18.55 7.11
N ILE A 306 -10.10 17.76 7.12
CA ILE A 306 -10.18 16.50 7.87
C ILE A 306 -9.64 15.39 6.98
N ILE A 307 -8.83 14.52 7.58
CA ILE A 307 -8.11 13.45 6.90
C ILE A 307 -8.59 12.13 7.52
N ALA A 308 -9.10 11.22 6.69
CA ALA A 308 -9.33 9.85 7.09
C ALA A 308 -7.99 9.10 7.08
N MET A 309 -7.40 8.89 8.25
CA MET A 309 -6.08 8.27 8.41
C MET A 309 -6.27 6.75 8.58
N ALA A 310 -6.35 6.04 7.46
CA ALA A 310 -6.69 4.62 7.44
C ALA A 310 -5.63 3.78 8.15
N GLY A 311 -4.35 4.10 7.99
CA GLY A 311 -3.24 3.34 8.57
C GLY A 311 -3.16 3.41 10.09
N THR A 312 -3.93 4.27 10.75
CA THR A 312 -3.94 4.42 12.21
C THR A 312 -5.35 4.48 12.79
N HIS A 313 -6.40 4.13 12.05
CA HIS A 313 -7.77 4.07 12.60
C HIS A 313 -8.21 5.38 13.29
N THR A 314 -7.85 6.53 12.70
CA THR A 314 -8.11 7.86 13.28
C THR A 314 -8.56 8.87 12.22
N LEU A 315 -9.17 9.96 12.67
CA LEU A 315 -9.34 11.18 11.90
C LEU A 315 -8.30 12.20 12.33
N TRP A 316 -7.67 12.86 11.37
CA TRP A 316 -6.72 13.95 11.59
C TRP A 316 -7.26 15.25 11.01
N TRP A 317 -6.72 16.38 11.45
CA TRP A 317 -6.97 17.68 10.83
C TRP A 317 -5.66 18.27 10.29
N PHE A 318 -5.75 19.02 9.19
CA PHE A 318 -4.67 19.82 8.62
C PHE A 318 -5.15 21.26 8.40
N ASP A 319 -4.36 22.21 8.90
CA ASP A 319 -4.57 23.65 8.69
C ASP A 319 -3.63 24.13 7.57
N PRO A 320 -4.15 24.43 6.37
CA PRO A 320 -3.30 24.75 5.22
C PRO A 320 -2.62 26.13 5.36
N VAL A 321 -3.20 27.05 6.14
CA VAL A 321 -2.64 28.39 6.33
C VAL A 321 -1.55 28.37 7.39
N LYS A 322 -1.82 27.73 8.53
CA LYS A 322 -0.83 27.60 9.61
C LYS A 322 0.21 26.51 9.35
N ARG A 323 -0.06 25.62 8.40
CA ARG A 323 0.77 24.44 8.06
C ARG A 323 0.99 23.53 9.26
N THR A 324 -0.08 23.30 10.01
CA THR A 324 -0.06 22.41 11.17
C THR A 324 -1.02 21.26 10.98
N VAL A 325 -0.71 20.12 11.58
CA VAL A 325 -1.52 18.91 11.57
C VAL A 325 -1.70 18.38 13.00
N GLY A 326 -2.75 17.61 13.26
CA GLY A 326 -2.95 16.92 14.53
C GLY A 326 -4.10 15.93 14.47
N VAL A 327 -4.28 15.17 15.54
CA VAL A 327 -5.40 14.24 15.65
C VAL A 327 -6.70 15.01 15.88
N TYR A 328 -7.77 14.57 15.23
CA TYR A 328 -9.12 15.10 15.38
C TYR A 328 -10.00 14.14 16.19
N ALA A 329 -9.90 12.83 15.92
CA ALA A 329 -10.68 11.80 16.61
C ALA A 329 -10.02 10.41 16.50
N GLY A 330 -10.31 9.52 17.44
CA GLY A 330 -9.92 8.12 17.40
C GLY A 330 -8.76 7.73 18.33
N THR A 331 -8.67 6.44 18.66
CA THR A 331 -7.71 5.89 19.63
C THR A 331 -6.70 4.90 19.03
N THR A 332 -6.59 4.83 17.71
CA THR A 332 -5.80 3.81 16.96
C THR A 332 -6.25 2.35 17.10
N VAL A 333 -7.37 2.10 17.77
CA VAL A 333 -7.93 0.74 17.90
C VAL A 333 -8.75 0.43 16.65
N GLU A 334 -8.41 -0.65 15.95
CA GLU A 334 -9.18 -1.21 14.83
C GLU A 334 -10.45 -1.89 15.36
N ALA A 335 -11.49 -1.11 15.63
CA ALA A 335 -12.81 -1.58 16.05
C ALA A 335 -13.86 -0.50 15.79
N LEU A 336 -15.13 -0.81 16.05
CA LEU A 336 -16.23 0.15 15.95
C LEU A 336 -16.79 0.45 17.33
N ARG A 337 -16.75 1.72 17.74
CA ARG A 337 -17.33 2.20 19.00
C ARG A 337 -17.70 3.67 18.89
N ASP A 338 -18.99 3.98 18.98
CA ASP A 338 -19.48 5.36 19.06
C ASP A 338 -19.11 6.00 20.40
N GLY A 339 -18.89 7.32 20.39
CA GLY A 339 -18.57 8.08 21.60
C GLY A 339 -18.05 9.49 21.32
N PRO A 340 -17.55 10.19 22.35
CA PRO A 340 -16.78 11.42 22.19
C PRO A 340 -15.61 11.23 21.22
N LEU A 341 -15.19 12.31 20.53
CA LEU A 341 -14.08 12.29 19.57
C LEU A 341 -12.78 11.61 20.07
N PRO A 342 -12.30 11.80 21.31
CA PRO A 342 -11.10 11.10 21.77
C PRO A 342 -11.32 9.62 22.07
N ASP A 343 -12.57 9.15 22.15
CA ASP A 343 -12.92 7.79 22.58
C ASP A 343 -13.50 6.91 21.47
N VAL A 344 -13.80 7.47 20.30
CA VAL A 344 -14.35 6.69 19.18
C VAL A 344 -13.34 5.66 18.67
N TRP A 345 -13.82 4.49 18.28
CA TRP A 345 -13.05 3.51 17.53
C TRP A 345 -13.53 3.49 16.08
N LEU A 346 -12.59 3.50 15.14
CA LEU A 346 -12.84 3.58 13.71
C LEU A 346 -12.18 2.35 13.05
N ALA A 347 -12.91 1.64 12.19
CA ALA A 347 -12.39 0.49 11.45
C ALA A 347 -12.74 0.60 9.97
#